data_AF-A0A3D3RTP2-F1
#
_entry.id   AF-A0A3D3RTP2-F1
#
_cell.length_a   1.000
_cell.length_b   1.000
_cell.length_c   1.000
_cell.angle_alpha   90.00
_cell.angle_beta   90.00
_cell.angle_gamma   90.00
#
_symmetry.space_group_name_H-M   'P 1'
#
loop_
_entity.id
_entity.type
_entity.pdbx_description
1 polymer ?
#
loop_
_entity_poly.entity_id
_entity_poly.type
_entity_poly.pdbx_seq_one_letter_code
_entity_poly.pdbx_strand_id
1 'polypeptide(L)'
;MWIGRGSGTSAITFTSGGNTYIAFRESFNYTDRPGAILNLNFKSSYGEFTLGYWYERAELKQWQPSFPVRVQPDGSYTLLINTLGTPSFRYNYIQKTITTTNTPFIFYEAPELLGRLDINAGIRFAQVKREFTNYNTTGLPYMPEDDIFDHPNLTKDPRLSYSKTYRKVLFNFGVGYKLTDHIYPYFAFS
;
A
#
# COMPACT_ATOMS: atom_id res chain seq x y z
N MET A 1 15.02 -2.18 4.97
CA MET A 1 14.31 -1.39 3.94
C MET A 1 13.61 -2.36 3.02
N TRP A 2 12.29 -2.30 2.92
CA TRP A 2 11.54 -3.19 2.02
C TRP A 2 11.19 -2.44 0.74
N ILE A 3 11.60 -3.03 -0.39
CA ILE A 3 11.32 -2.54 -1.74
C ILE A 3 10.63 -3.69 -2.47
N GLY A 4 9.46 -3.41 -3.05
CA GLY A 4 8.68 -4.37 -3.82
C GLY A 4 8.43 -3.87 -5.24
N ARG A 5 8.72 -4.71 -6.24
CA ARG A 5 8.32 -4.52 -7.64
C ARG A 5 7.31 -5.61 -8.00
N GLY A 6 6.21 -5.23 -8.65
CA GLY A 6 5.24 -6.17 -9.17
C GLY A 6 4.69 -5.68 -10.50
N SER A 7 4.48 -6.59 -11.44
CA SER A 7 3.79 -6.30 -12.69
C SER A 7 2.62 -7.23 -12.93
N GLY A 8 1.68 -6.77 -13.75
CA GLY A 8 0.53 -7.57 -14.19
C GLY A 8 0.19 -7.23 -15.63
N THR A 9 0.03 -8.26 -16.46
CA THR A 9 -0.29 -8.09 -17.88
C THR A 9 -1.76 -8.39 -18.14
N SER A 10 -2.38 -7.57 -18.97
CA SER A 10 -3.75 -7.80 -19.45
C SER A 10 -3.89 -7.29 -20.88
N ALA A 11 -4.94 -7.73 -21.56
CA ALA A 11 -5.31 -7.24 -22.88
C ALA A 11 -6.78 -6.85 -22.87
N ILE A 12 -7.13 -5.78 -23.58
CA ILE A 12 -8.52 -5.46 -23.88
C ILE A 12 -8.73 -5.33 -25.38
N THR A 13 -9.91 -5.71 -25.84
CA THR A 13 -10.32 -5.50 -27.23
C THR A 13 -11.16 -4.24 -27.33
N PHE A 14 -10.97 -3.44 -28.38
CA PHE A 14 -11.82 -2.30 -28.70
C PHE A 14 -11.94 -2.14 -30.22
N THR A 15 -13.06 -1.57 -30.68
CA THR A 15 -13.33 -1.34 -32.10
C THR A 15 -13.31 0.16 -32.40
N SER A 16 -12.62 0.58 -33.46
CA SER A 16 -12.61 1.97 -33.92
C SER A 16 -12.52 2.05 -35.44
N GLY A 17 -13.40 2.82 -36.07
CA GLY A 17 -13.44 2.97 -37.54
C GLY A 17 -13.60 1.64 -38.28
N GLY A 18 -14.42 0.71 -37.75
CA GLY A 18 -14.64 -0.62 -38.33
C GLY A 18 -13.50 -1.63 -38.14
N ASN A 19 -12.40 -1.24 -37.48
CA ASN A 19 -11.26 -2.11 -37.21
C ASN A 19 -11.24 -2.58 -35.75
N THR A 20 -10.78 -3.82 -35.54
CA THR A 20 -10.55 -4.39 -34.22
C THR A 20 -9.12 -4.13 -33.76
N TYR A 21 -8.99 -3.66 -32.53
CA TYR A 21 -7.71 -3.42 -31.87
C TYR A 21 -7.64 -4.19 -30.55
N ILE A 22 -6.43 -4.61 -30.20
CA ILE A 22 -6.11 -5.15 -28.88
C ILE A 22 -5.11 -4.21 -28.23
N ALA A 23 -5.46 -3.67 -27.06
CA ALA A 23 -4.55 -2.91 -26.23
C ALA A 23 -3.91 -3.86 -25.21
N PHE A 24 -2.64 -4.20 -25.42
CA PHE A 24 -1.82 -4.82 -24.39
C PHE A 24 -1.52 -3.79 -23.31
N ARG A 25 -1.58 -4.23 -22.06
CA ARG A 25 -1.43 -3.38 -20.88
C ARG A 25 -0.54 -4.09 -19.89
N GLU A 26 0.47 -3.40 -19.43
CA GLU A 26 1.31 -3.85 -18.34
C GLU A 26 1.15 -2.86 -17.20
N SER A 27 0.61 -3.33 -16.07
CA SER A 27 0.56 -2.56 -14.83
C SER A 27 1.86 -2.77 -14.11
N PHE A 28 2.53 -1.69 -13.73
CA PHE A 28 3.71 -1.72 -12.88
C PHE A 28 3.38 -1.10 -11.54
N ASN A 29 3.93 -1.69 -10.48
CA ASN A 29 3.82 -1.20 -9.12
C ASN A 29 5.20 -1.25 -8.48
N TYR A 30 5.63 -0.11 -7.94
CA TYR A 30 6.85 0.03 -7.16
C TYR A 30 6.48 0.56 -5.78
N THR A 31 6.93 -0.11 -4.73
CA THR A 31 6.66 0.32 -3.36
C THR A 31 7.95 0.38 -2.55
N ASP A 32 8.20 1.52 -1.91
CA ASP A 32 9.24 1.70 -0.90
C ASP A 32 8.59 1.97 0.47
N ARG A 33 9.05 1.28 1.53
CA ARG A 33 8.43 1.33 2.87
C ARG A 33 9.48 1.47 3.98
N PRO A 34 10.17 2.62 4.11
CA PRO A 34 10.94 2.92 5.30
C PRO A 34 10.04 3.08 6.53
N GLY A 35 10.50 2.56 7.66
CA GLY A 35 9.81 2.66 8.93
C GLY A 35 10.71 2.25 10.09
N ALA A 36 10.27 2.59 11.28
CA ALA A 36 10.94 2.25 12.53
C ALA A 36 9.91 1.99 13.62
N ILE A 37 10.26 1.11 14.54
CA ILE A 37 9.50 0.86 15.76
C ILE A 37 10.44 1.15 16.93
N LEU A 38 10.00 2.02 17.83
CA LEU A 38 10.69 2.32 19.08
C LEU A 38 9.88 1.70 20.20
N ASN A 39 10.55 0.96 21.09
CA ASN A 39 9.95 0.35 22.27
C ASN A 39 10.78 0.71 23.51
N LEU A 40 10.11 1.14 24.57
CA LEU A 40 10.67 1.35 25.89
C LEU A 40 9.96 0.41 26.85
N ASN A 41 10.71 -0.54 27.39
CA ASN A 41 10.18 -1.59 28.24
C ASN A 41 10.64 -1.35 29.69
N PHE A 42 9.67 -1.25 30.60
CA PHE A 42 9.89 -1.08 32.03
C PHE A 42 9.43 -2.34 32.73
N LYS A 43 10.38 -3.06 33.33
CA LYS A 43 10.10 -4.30 34.06
C LYS A 43 10.03 -4.01 35.56
N SER A 44 9.04 -4.60 36.21
CA SER A 44 8.85 -4.58 37.65
C SER A 44 8.53 -5.98 38.17
N SER A 45 8.46 -6.15 39.49
CA SER A 45 8.00 -7.39 40.11
C SER A 45 6.51 -7.69 39.87
N TYR A 46 5.74 -6.72 39.38
CA TYR A 46 4.29 -6.83 39.18
C TYR A 46 3.90 -6.92 37.70
N GLY A 47 4.86 -6.86 36.79
CA GLY A 47 4.62 -6.87 35.35
C GLY A 47 5.60 -6.03 34.55
N GLU A 48 5.39 -6.01 33.24
CA GLU A 48 6.12 -5.29 32.23
C GLU A 48 5.21 -4.25 31.57
N PHE A 49 5.71 -3.02 31.48
CA PHE A 49 5.05 -1.92 30.82
C PHE A 49 5.85 -1.53 29.58
N THR A 50 5.19 -1.51 28.42
CA THR A 50 5.79 -1.13 27.15
C THR A 50 5.15 0.16 26.64
N LEU A 51 5.99 1.18 26.43
CA LEU A 51 5.65 2.34 25.61
C LEU A 51 6.28 2.14 24.24
N GLY A 52 5.48 2.24 23.19
CA GLY A 52 5.98 2.07 21.84
C GLY A 52 5.47 3.10 20.87
N TYR A 53 6.22 3.28 19.79
CA TYR A 53 5.86 4.14 18.68
C TYR A 53 6.26 3.48 17.37
N TRP A 54 5.29 3.26 16.50
CA TRP A 54 5.51 2.79 15.14
C TRP A 54 5.32 3.93 14.14
N TYR A 55 6.39 4.22 13.41
CA TYR A 55 6.40 5.10 12.25
C TYR A 55 6.66 4.29 10.98
N GLU A 56 5.88 4.57 9.94
CA GLU A 56 6.15 4.04 8.60
C GLU A 56 5.74 5.06 7.54
N ARG A 57 6.56 5.24 6.52
CA ARG A 57 6.21 6.02 5.31
C ARG A 57 6.30 5.08 4.11
N ALA A 58 5.15 4.67 3.59
CA ALA A 58 5.06 3.84 2.40
C ALA A 58 4.79 4.72 1.17
N GLU A 59 5.63 4.63 0.16
CA GLU A 59 5.45 5.28 -1.14
C GLU A 59 5.17 4.23 -2.20
N LEU A 60 3.95 4.24 -2.74
CA LEU A 60 3.52 3.36 -3.82
C LEU A 60 3.41 4.18 -5.11
N LYS A 61 4.19 3.81 -6.13
CA LYS A 61 4.13 4.33 -7.50
C LYS A 61 3.47 3.27 -8.38
N GLN A 62 2.51 3.67 -9.20
CA GLN A 62 1.80 2.78 -10.12
C GLN A 62 1.64 3.45 -11.48
N TRP A 63 1.90 2.72 -12.55
CA TRP A 63 1.70 3.22 -13.90
C TRP A 63 1.35 2.06 -14.82
N GLN A 64 0.58 2.36 -15.88
CA GLN A 64 0.18 1.34 -16.83
C GLN A 64 0.27 1.88 -18.26
N PRO A 65 1.41 1.67 -18.95
CA PRO A 65 1.46 1.87 -20.39
C PRO A 65 0.56 0.87 -21.09
N SER A 66 0.04 1.29 -22.24
CA SER A 66 -0.82 0.50 -23.09
C SER A 66 -0.40 0.65 -24.54
N PHE A 67 -0.17 -0.48 -25.19
CA PHE A 67 0.29 -0.57 -26.57
C PHE A 67 -0.82 -1.21 -27.41
N PRO A 68 -1.48 -0.42 -28.28
CA PRO A 68 -2.51 -0.95 -29.15
C PRO A 68 -1.90 -1.61 -30.38
N VAL A 69 -2.38 -2.81 -30.69
CA VAL A 69 -2.16 -3.51 -31.95
C VAL A 69 -3.46 -3.55 -32.73
N ARG A 70 -3.37 -3.48 -34.07
CA ARG A 70 -4.49 -3.76 -34.96
C ARG A 70 -4.49 -5.25 -35.28
N VAL A 71 -5.64 -5.88 -35.13
CA VAL A 71 -5.84 -7.28 -35.53
C VAL A 71 -6.45 -7.28 -36.93
N GLN A 72 -5.84 -8.04 -37.83
CA GLN A 72 -6.29 -8.19 -39.21
C GLN A 72 -7.34 -9.32 -39.31
N PRO A 73 -8.16 -9.36 -40.37
CA PRO A 73 -9.18 -10.41 -40.54
C PRO A 73 -8.63 -11.83 -40.59
N ASP A 74 -7.37 -12.01 -41.00
CA ASP A 74 -6.66 -13.29 -41.05
C ASP A 74 -6.07 -13.72 -39.69
N GLY A 75 -6.30 -12.94 -38.63
CA GLY A 75 -5.78 -13.19 -37.29
C GLY A 75 -4.35 -12.71 -37.07
N SER A 76 -3.67 -12.16 -38.08
CA SER A 76 -2.38 -11.50 -37.89
C SER A 76 -2.55 -10.17 -37.14
N TYR A 77 -1.47 -9.65 -36.55
CA TYR A 77 -1.50 -8.37 -35.85
C TYR A 77 -0.36 -7.46 -36.27
N THR A 78 -0.62 -6.16 -36.26
CA THR A 78 0.37 -5.12 -36.53
C THR A 78 0.37 -4.13 -35.37
N LEU A 79 1.55 -3.87 -34.80
CA LEU A 79 1.74 -2.81 -33.80
C LEU A 79 1.42 -1.46 -34.44
N LEU A 80 0.62 -0.64 -33.76
CA LEU A 80 0.36 0.71 -34.24
C LEU A 80 1.62 1.56 -34.03
N ILE A 81 2.01 2.28 -35.08
CA ILE A 81 3.15 3.19 -35.07
C ILE A 81 2.62 4.63 -35.15
N ASN A 82 3.17 5.53 -34.34
CA ASN A 82 2.80 6.94 -34.35
C ASN A 82 3.47 7.68 -35.53
N THR A 83 3.17 8.97 -35.69
CA THR A 83 3.72 9.81 -36.77
C THR A 83 5.24 9.99 -36.72
N LEU A 84 5.89 9.62 -35.61
CA LEU A 84 7.34 9.67 -35.42
C LEU A 84 8.02 8.31 -35.67
N GLY A 85 7.30 7.32 -36.19
CA GLY A 85 7.88 6.01 -36.49
C GLY A 85 8.12 5.12 -35.25
N THR A 86 7.59 5.49 -34.08
CA THR A 86 7.71 4.69 -32.84
C THR A 86 6.38 4.05 -32.45
N PRO A 87 6.37 2.96 -31.65
CA PRO A 87 5.13 2.38 -31.15
C PRO A 87 4.20 3.42 -30.55
N SER A 88 2.97 3.46 -31.06
CA SER A 88 1.89 4.20 -30.41
C SER A 88 1.67 3.59 -29.03
N PHE A 89 1.53 4.44 -28.03
CA PHE A 89 1.23 4.01 -26.68
C PHE A 89 0.47 5.11 -25.95
N ARG A 90 -0.11 4.77 -24.81
CA ARG A 90 -0.61 5.75 -23.83
C ARG A 90 -0.48 5.20 -22.43
N TYR A 91 -0.40 6.05 -21.43
CA TYR A 91 -0.64 5.63 -20.06
C TYR A 91 -2.14 5.62 -19.77
N ASN A 92 -2.68 4.49 -19.31
CA ASN A 92 -4.06 4.45 -18.81
C ASN A 92 -4.18 5.16 -17.46
N TYR A 93 -3.15 5.03 -16.62
CA TYR A 93 -3.00 5.80 -15.39
C TYR A 93 -1.51 5.95 -15.03
N ILE A 94 -1.23 7.00 -14.28
CA ILE A 94 0.00 7.19 -13.50
C ILE A 94 -0.45 7.73 -12.14
N GLN A 95 -0.10 7.01 -11.07
CA GLN A 95 -0.63 7.23 -9.73
C GLN A 95 0.47 7.07 -8.69
N LYS A 96 0.44 7.92 -7.67
CA LYS A 96 1.33 7.86 -6.52
C LYS A 96 0.53 7.94 -5.24
N THR A 97 0.76 7.00 -4.33
CA THR A 97 0.15 7.01 -2.99
C THR A 97 1.25 7.05 -1.94
N ILE A 98 1.29 8.12 -1.15
CA ILE A 98 2.12 8.17 0.06
C ILE A 98 1.22 7.86 1.25
N THR A 99 1.55 6.82 2.00
CA THR A 99 0.87 6.43 3.23
C THR A 99 1.83 6.60 4.41
N THR A 100 1.52 7.53 5.32
CA THR A 100 2.30 7.77 6.53
C THR A 100 1.53 7.26 7.73
N THR A 101 2.07 6.25 8.41
CA THR A 101 1.52 5.65 9.62
C THR A 101 2.27 6.19 10.83
N ASN A 102 1.52 6.65 11.83
CA ASN A 102 2.03 7.09 13.13
C ASN A 102 1.18 6.42 14.20
N THR A 103 1.80 5.54 14.98
CA THR A 103 1.06 4.69 15.91
C THR A 103 1.79 4.61 17.25
N PRO A 104 1.55 5.55 18.18
CA PRO A 104 1.89 5.35 19.57
C PRO A 104 1.03 4.24 20.16
N PHE A 105 1.64 3.43 21.01
CA PHE A 105 0.95 2.39 21.77
C PHE A 105 1.54 2.28 23.17
N ILE A 106 0.69 1.81 24.07
CA ILE A 106 0.98 1.50 25.45
C ILE A 106 0.46 0.10 25.70
N PHE A 107 1.25 -0.72 26.35
CA PHE A 107 0.90 -2.09 26.69
C PHE A 107 1.40 -2.40 28.09
N TYR A 108 0.60 -3.14 28.84
CA TYR A 108 0.94 -3.64 30.15
C TYR A 108 0.67 -5.13 30.17
N GLU A 109 1.63 -5.89 30.66
CA GLU A 109 1.55 -7.33 30.82
C GLU A 109 1.99 -7.69 32.24
N ALA A 110 1.17 -8.47 32.94
CA ALA A 110 1.47 -8.94 34.28
C ALA A 110 1.14 -10.43 34.34
N PRO A 111 2.08 -11.30 33.95
CA PRO A 111 1.93 -12.72 34.12
C PRO A 111 2.09 -13.06 35.61
N GLU A 112 1.31 -14.02 36.08
CA GLU A 112 1.28 -14.52 37.45
C GLU A 112 1.21 -13.40 38.51
N LEU A 113 0.49 -12.32 38.20
CA LEU A 113 0.17 -11.28 39.17
C LEU A 113 -0.49 -11.94 40.38
N LEU A 114 0.10 -11.72 41.56
CA LEU A 114 -0.32 -12.37 42.81
C LEU A 114 -0.33 -13.91 42.74
N GLY A 115 0.50 -14.49 41.87
CA GLY A 115 0.74 -15.93 41.71
C GLY A 115 -0.32 -16.72 40.93
N ARG A 116 -1.39 -16.06 40.45
CA ARG A 116 -2.51 -16.75 39.77
C ARG A 116 -3.22 -15.95 38.67
N LEU A 117 -3.02 -14.65 38.61
CA LEU A 117 -3.76 -13.77 37.69
C LEU A 117 -2.84 -13.30 36.57
N ASP A 118 -3.25 -13.49 35.33
CA ASP A 118 -2.57 -12.91 34.18
C ASP A 118 -3.39 -11.73 33.67
N ILE A 119 -2.76 -10.59 33.52
CA ILE A 119 -3.38 -9.41 32.91
C ILE A 119 -2.55 -9.01 31.69
N ASN A 120 -3.21 -8.78 30.57
CA ASN A 120 -2.66 -7.97 29.50
C ASN A 120 -3.65 -6.88 29.13
N ALA A 121 -3.15 -5.67 28.91
CA ALA A 121 -3.99 -4.56 28.50
C ALA A 121 -3.18 -3.61 27.64
N GLY A 122 -3.80 -3.08 26.60
CA GLY A 122 -3.11 -2.19 25.70
C GLY A 122 -4.04 -1.23 25.00
N ILE A 123 -3.48 -0.08 24.67
CA ILE A 123 -4.13 0.94 23.87
C ILE A 123 -3.18 1.32 22.75
N ARG A 124 -3.69 1.33 21.52
CA ARG A 124 -2.98 1.75 20.33
C ARG A 124 -3.76 2.86 19.65
N PHE A 125 -3.13 4.00 19.42
CA PHE A 125 -3.70 5.06 18.61
C PHE A 125 -3.15 4.94 17.19
N ALA A 126 -3.92 4.37 16.27
CA ALA A 126 -3.53 4.24 14.88
C ALA A 126 -3.91 5.50 14.10
N GLN A 127 -2.90 6.24 13.61
CA GLN A 127 -3.10 7.32 12.65
C GLN A 127 -2.46 6.96 11.31
N VAL A 128 -3.24 7.03 10.24
CA VAL A 128 -2.77 6.81 8.87
C VAL A 128 -3.14 8.02 8.02
N LYS A 129 -2.15 8.73 7.49
CA LYS A 129 -2.36 9.77 6.47
C LYS A 129 -2.10 9.15 5.11
N ARG A 130 -3.05 9.27 4.18
CA ARG A 130 -2.93 8.83 2.80
C ARG A 130 -3.02 10.01 1.85
N GLU A 131 -1.99 10.17 1.04
CA GLU A 131 -1.85 11.22 0.03
C GLU A 131 -1.81 10.56 -1.33
N PHE A 132 -2.96 10.56 -2.00
CA PHE A 132 -3.12 10.00 -3.33
C PHE A 132 -3.00 11.10 -4.37
N THR A 133 -2.11 10.89 -5.33
CA THR A 133 -1.88 11.76 -6.47
C THR A 133 -2.15 10.97 -7.74
N ASN A 134 -3.17 11.40 -8.48
CA ASN A 134 -3.39 10.95 -9.85
C ASN A 134 -2.76 11.97 -10.79
N TYR A 135 -2.02 11.51 -11.78
CA TYR A 135 -1.35 12.40 -12.74
C TYR A 135 -2.06 12.39 -14.10
N ASN A 136 -1.95 13.51 -14.82
CA ASN A 136 -2.38 13.61 -16.21
C ASN A 136 -1.48 12.74 -17.08
N THR A 137 -2.07 11.94 -17.96
CA THR A 137 -1.34 10.97 -18.79
C THR A 137 -1.12 11.40 -20.23
N THR A 138 -1.78 12.49 -20.66
CA THR A 138 -1.76 12.97 -22.04
C THR A 138 -0.44 13.68 -22.38
N GLY A 139 0.12 13.36 -23.56
CA GLY A 139 1.31 14.04 -24.09
C GLY A 139 2.63 13.68 -23.40
N LEU A 140 2.64 12.61 -22.59
CA LEU A 140 3.85 12.11 -21.96
C LEU A 140 4.59 11.11 -22.85
N PRO A 141 5.93 11.08 -22.83
CA PRO A 141 6.71 10.06 -23.52
C PRO A 141 6.66 8.72 -22.79
N TYR A 142 6.93 7.64 -23.53
CA TYR A 142 7.12 6.34 -22.90
C TYR A 142 8.47 6.38 -22.19
N MET A 143 8.48 5.96 -20.92
CA MET A 143 9.69 5.87 -20.13
C MET A 143 9.76 4.46 -19.54
N PRO A 144 10.96 3.85 -19.52
CA PRO A 144 11.16 2.58 -18.83
C PRO A 144 10.99 2.78 -17.32
N GLU A 145 10.51 1.74 -16.64
CA GLU A 145 10.37 1.73 -15.18
C GLU A 145 9.60 2.95 -14.61
N ASP A 146 10.01 3.46 -13.44
CA ASP A 146 9.36 4.56 -12.73
C ASP A 146 9.92 5.95 -13.05
N ASP A 147 10.76 6.08 -14.09
CA ASP A 147 11.35 7.35 -14.54
C ASP A 147 10.27 8.38 -14.92
N ILE A 148 9.09 7.91 -15.30
CA ILE A 148 7.95 8.79 -15.62
C ILE A 148 7.58 9.72 -14.46
N PHE A 149 7.83 9.30 -13.21
CA PHE A 149 7.55 10.12 -12.02
C PHE A 149 8.46 11.33 -11.85
N ASP A 150 9.58 11.36 -12.56
CA ASP A 150 10.54 12.47 -12.56
C ASP A 150 10.42 13.35 -13.82
N HIS A 151 9.49 13.03 -14.73
CA HIS A 151 9.30 13.78 -15.96
C HIS A 151 8.71 15.19 -15.70
N PRO A 152 9.29 16.27 -16.26
CA PRO A 152 8.90 17.65 -15.93
C PRO A 152 7.45 17.99 -16.32
N ASN A 153 6.90 17.35 -17.35
CA ASN A 153 5.52 17.57 -17.77
C ASN A 153 4.50 16.68 -17.04
N LEU A 154 4.95 15.83 -16.09
CA LEU A 154 4.04 15.03 -15.28
C LEU A 154 3.32 15.94 -14.28
N THR A 155 2.07 16.27 -14.60
CA THR A 155 1.26 17.19 -13.79
C THR A 155 0.17 16.44 -13.03
N LYS A 156 -0.14 16.91 -11.82
CA LYS A 156 -1.21 16.38 -10.98
C LYS A 156 -2.59 16.70 -11.56
N ASP A 157 -3.50 15.74 -11.60
CA ASP A 157 -4.94 16.00 -11.76
C ASP A 157 -5.55 16.26 -10.36
N PRO A 158 -5.92 17.52 -10.04
CA PRO A 158 -6.43 17.86 -8.72
C PRO A 158 -7.82 17.29 -8.44
N ARG A 159 -8.59 16.90 -9.46
CA ARG A 159 -9.97 16.39 -9.29
C ARG A 159 -10.01 14.95 -8.78
N LEU A 160 -8.99 14.17 -9.13
CA LEU A 160 -8.87 12.76 -8.77
C LEU A 160 -7.88 12.53 -7.62
N SER A 161 -7.12 13.55 -7.24
CA SER A 161 -6.14 13.48 -6.15
C SER A 161 -6.77 13.88 -4.80
N TYR A 162 -6.33 13.26 -3.71
CA TYR A 162 -6.82 13.59 -2.37
C TYR A 162 -5.76 13.39 -1.28
N SER A 163 -5.99 14.02 -0.13
CA SER A 163 -5.24 13.79 1.10
C SER A 163 -6.23 13.55 2.23
N LYS A 164 -6.09 12.42 2.92
CA LYS A 164 -7.02 12.04 3.99
C LYS A 164 -6.28 11.39 5.16
N THR A 165 -6.67 11.80 6.37
CA THR A 165 -6.14 11.23 7.61
C THR A 165 -7.22 10.38 8.27
N TYR A 166 -6.87 9.15 8.62
CA TYR A 166 -7.69 8.20 9.34
C TYR A 166 -7.11 8.01 10.73
N ARG A 167 -7.99 7.95 11.74
CA ARG A 167 -7.61 7.79 13.15
C ARG A 167 -8.51 6.76 13.78
N LYS A 168 -7.95 5.86 14.57
CA LYS A 168 -8.70 4.90 15.39
C LYS A 168 -7.94 4.61 16.67
N VAL A 169 -8.66 4.61 17.79
CA VAL A 169 -8.15 4.05 19.05
C VAL A 169 -8.53 2.58 19.09
N LEU A 170 -7.56 1.73 19.37
CA LEU A 170 -7.70 0.28 19.46
C LEU A 170 -7.34 -0.14 20.87
N PHE A 171 -8.28 -0.78 21.56
CA PHE A 171 -8.08 -1.31 22.89
C PHE A 171 -7.91 -2.83 22.78
N ASN A 172 -7.00 -3.38 23.54
CA ASN A 172 -6.93 -4.81 23.79
C ASN A 172 -6.90 -5.06 25.29
N PHE A 173 -7.54 -6.13 25.72
CA PHE A 173 -7.57 -6.55 27.10
C PHE A 173 -7.68 -8.06 27.16
N GLY A 174 -6.87 -8.68 28.02
CA GLY A 174 -6.91 -10.09 28.31
C GLY A 174 -6.73 -10.32 29.80
N VAL A 175 -7.48 -11.29 30.31
CA VAL A 175 -7.39 -11.73 31.70
C VAL A 175 -7.41 -13.25 31.74
N GLY A 176 -6.43 -13.82 32.44
CA GLY A 176 -6.34 -15.24 32.73
C GLY A 176 -6.34 -15.47 34.23
N TYR A 177 -6.94 -16.57 34.69
CA TYR A 177 -6.87 -16.93 36.10
C TYR A 177 -6.56 -18.41 36.27
N LYS A 178 -5.49 -18.72 36.99
CA LYS A 178 -5.10 -20.08 37.32
C LYS A 178 -5.95 -20.61 38.48
N LEU A 179 -6.99 -21.37 38.15
CA LEU A 179 -7.87 -22.03 39.14
C LEU A 179 -7.13 -23.19 39.83
N THR A 180 -6.39 -23.97 39.05
CA THR A 180 -5.53 -25.08 39.50
C THR A 180 -4.29 -25.16 38.62
N ASP A 181 -3.37 -26.08 38.90
CA ASP A 181 -2.22 -26.35 38.02
C ASP A 181 -2.60 -26.91 36.65
N HIS A 182 -3.87 -27.25 36.44
CA HIS A 182 -4.37 -27.85 35.20
C HIS A 182 -5.52 -27.07 34.55
N ILE A 183 -6.04 -26.03 35.21
CA ILE A 183 -7.19 -25.26 34.73
C ILE A 183 -6.85 -23.77 34.74
N TYR A 184 -6.84 -23.18 33.55
CA TYR A 184 -6.53 -21.77 33.31
C TYR A 184 -7.56 -21.19 32.31
N PRO A 185 -8.73 -20.73 32.78
CA PRO A 185 -9.61 -19.90 31.96
C PRO A 185 -8.91 -18.61 31.55
N TYR A 186 -9.06 -18.25 30.28
CA TYR A 186 -8.53 -17.03 29.70
C TYR A 186 -9.60 -16.36 28.83
N PHE A 187 -9.77 -15.06 29.01
CA PHE A 187 -10.65 -14.22 28.22
C PHE A 187 -9.81 -13.13 27.55
N ALA A 188 -10.05 -12.87 26.26
CA ALA A 188 -9.42 -11.77 25.54
C ALA A 188 -10.40 -11.05 24.63
N PHE A 189 -10.15 -9.75 24.49
CA PHE A 189 -10.84 -8.82 23.61
C PHE A 189 -9.81 -7.99 22.85
N SER A 190 -10.00 -7.82 21.54
CA SER A 190 -9.09 -7.11 20.62
C SER A 190 -9.83 -6.39 19.52
#